data_AF-A0A948IZJ5-F1
#
_entry.id   AF-A0A948IZJ5-F1
#
_cell.length_a   1.000
_cell.length_b   1.000
_cell.length_c   1.000
_cell.angle_alpha   90.00
_cell.angle_beta   90.00
_cell.angle_gamma   90.00
#
_symmetry.space_group_name_H-M   'P 1'
#
loop_
_entity.id
_entity.type
_entity.pdbx_description
1 polymer ?
#
loop_
_entity_poly.entity_id
_entity_poly.type
_entity_poly.pdbx_seq_one_letter_code
_entity_poly.pdbx_strand_id
1 'polypeptide(L)'
;MQTAVEATQPDDLSVSSTNYLHVEAQPDWGYMRKRVEAQKAAELAEMKSTADGSQPKERWEIIERLVLLAATTCFVGSAAWLFFVKPDPIRVFSGYLLSILAFWTVWQMLYEDRLGTSEPVTRAERVMAAIWMVHRALAVGVVGLVALAVAILELTSMRPGSDLWSFGALIFLAVAAGWVAIFGAGRFKSMSDDRSVHNERVRRYKR
;
A
#
# COMPACT_ATOMS: atom_id res chain seq x y z
N MET A 1 -43.85 -2.57 -4.78
CA MET A 1 -44.38 -1.72 -5.86
C MET A 1 -43.61 -2.06 -7.13
N GLN A 2 -44.23 -2.88 -8.00
CA GLN A 2 -43.68 -3.29 -9.28
C GLN A 2 -44.21 -2.35 -10.36
N THR A 3 -43.32 -1.57 -10.98
CA THR A 3 -43.65 -0.73 -12.14
C THR A 3 -43.46 -1.56 -13.41
N ALA A 4 -44.59 -1.89 -14.06
CA ALA A 4 -44.63 -2.49 -15.38
C ALA A 4 -44.12 -1.47 -16.41
N VAL A 5 -43.12 -1.87 -17.20
CA VAL A 5 -42.62 -1.09 -18.34
C VAL A 5 -43.34 -1.60 -19.58
N GLU A 6 -44.14 -0.71 -20.14
CA GLU A 6 -44.94 -0.86 -21.35
C GLU A 6 -44.01 -0.98 -22.56
N ALA A 7 -44.06 -2.12 -23.25
CA ALA A 7 -43.26 -2.41 -24.42
C ALA A 7 -43.90 -1.75 -25.65
N THR A 8 -43.36 -0.61 -26.06
CA THR A 8 -43.73 0.05 -27.31
C THR A 8 -43.15 -0.74 -28.49
N GLN A 9 -44.03 -1.39 -29.24
CA GLN A 9 -43.72 -2.08 -30.49
C GLN A 9 -43.56 -1.03 -31.60
N PRO A 10 -42.40 -0.90 -32.27
CA PRO A 10 -42.25 0.03 -33.38
C PRO A 10 -42.89 -0.55 -34.64
N ASP A 11 -43.71 0.29 -35.26
CA ASP A 11 -44.42 0.07 -36.50
C ASP A 11 -43.50 -0.25 -37.69
N ASP A 12 -44.08 -1.03 -38.59
CA ASP A 12 -43.65 -1.39 -39.94
C ASP A 12 -42.72 -0.37 -40.63
N LEU A 13 -41.43 -0.70 -40.68
CA LEU A 13 -40.53 -0.19 -41.70
C LEU A 13 -40.63 -1.12 -42.92
N SER A 14 -41.48 -0.73 -43.86
CA SER A 14 -41.51 -1.26 -45.22
C SER A 14 -40.11 -1.16 -45.84
N VAL A 15 -39.39 -2.27 -45.86
CA VAL A 15 -38.10 -2.40 -46.52
C VAL A 15 -38.34 -2.31 -48.03
N SER A 16 -38.25 -1.09 -48.55
CA SER A 16 -38.08 -0.84 -49.98
C SER A 16 -36.80 -1.56 -50.42
N SER A 17 -36.96 -2.64 -51.17
CA SER A 17 -35.92 -3.38 -51.86
C SER A 17 -35.32 -2.55 -52.99
N THR A 18 -34.65 -1.46 -52.64
CA THR A 18 -33.77 -0.76 -53.57
C THR A 18 -32.59 -1.66 -53.87
N ASN A 19 -32.50 -2.06 -55.14
CA ASN A 19 -31.38 -2.74 -55.78
C ASN A 19 -30.03 -2.24 -55.25
N TYR A 20 -29.45 -2.98 -54.29
CA TYR A 20 -28.03 -2.89 -54.00
C TYR A 20 -27.31 -3.55 -55.16
N LEU A 21 -26.99 -2.76 -56.19
CA LEU A 21 -25.93 -3.12 -57.11
C LEU A 21 -24.70 -3.40 -56.23
N HIS A 22 -24.32 -4.68 -56.14
CA HIS A 22 -23.06 -5.13 -55.57
C HIS A 22 -21.93 -4.53 -56.39
N VAL A 23 -21.60 -3.27 -56.13
CA VAL A 23 -20.31 -2.71 -56.49
C VAL A 23 -19.33 -3.38 -55.53
N GLU A 24 -18.68 -4.44 -56.00
CA GLU A 24 -17.47 -4.97 -55.36
C GLU A 24 -16.47 -3.83 -55.31
N ALA A 25 -16.50 -3.06 -54.21
CA ALA A 25 -15.50 -2.05 -53.94
C ALA A 25 -14.16 -2.80 -53.82
N GLN A 26 -13.31 -2.64 -54.84
CA GLN A 26 -11.97 -3.18 -54.80
C GLN A 26 -11.30 -2.71 -53.50
N PRO A 27 -10.80 -3.63 -52.67
CA PRO A 27 -10.19 -3.26 -51.40
C PRO A 27 -9.02 -2.33 -51.66
N ASP A 28 -9.08 -1.13 -51.07
CA ASP A 28 -7.96 -0.19 -51.08
C ASP A 28 -6.82 -0.76 -50.23
N TRP A 29 -5.95 -1.50 -50.88
CA TRP A 29 -4.77 -2.12 -50.27
C TRP A 29 -3.83 -1.10 -49.64
N GLY A 30 -3.83 0.15 -50.13
CA GLY A 30 -3.06 1.25 -49.54
C GLY A 30 -3.60 1.64 -48.16
N TYR A 31 -4.93 1.73 -48.04
CA TYR A 31 -5.61 1.97 -46.76
C TYR A 31 -5.36 0.84 -45.75
N MET A 32 -5.47 -0.41 -46.19
CA MET A 32 -5.25 -1.59 -45.33
C MET A 32 -3.82 -1.67 -44.81
N ARG A 33 -2.82 -1.38 -45.66
CA ARG A 33 -1.42 -1.37 -45.25
C ARG A 33 -1.14 -0.31 -44.17
N LYS A 34 -1.68 0.91 -44.34
CA LYS A 34 -1.55 1.98 -43.33
C LYS A 34 -2.19 1.61 -41.99
N ARG A 35 -3.33 0.92 -41.99
CA ARG A 35 -3.97 0.44 -40.75
C ARG A 35 -3.11 -0.60 -40.02
N VAL A 36 -2.56 -1.56 -40.75
CA VAL A 36 -1.69 -2.60 -40.15
C VAL A 36 -0.41 -1.99 -39.59
N GLU A 37 0.19 -1.03 -40.29
CA GLU A 37 1.38 -0.30 -39.80
C GLU A 37 1.05 0.53 -38.55
N ALA A 38 -0.11 1.20 -38.52
CA ALA A 38 -0.56 1.94 -37.35
C ALA A 38 -0.84 1.02 -36.14
N GLN A 39 -1.46 -0.15 -36.37
CA GLN A 39 -1.68 -1.14 -35.30
C GLN A 39 -0.36 -1.69 -34.76
N LYS A 40 0.58 -2.07 -35.64
CA LYS A 40 1.91 -2.53 -35.21
C LYS A 40 2.66 -1.46 -34.44
N ALA A 41 2.57 -0.19 -34.85
CA ALA A 41 3.19 0.92 -34.14
C ALA A 41 2.57 1.13 -32.75
N ALA A 42 1.24 0.98 -32.63
CA ALA A 42 0.53 1.05 -31.35
C ALA A 42 0.90 -0.12 -30.43
N GLU A 43 0.94 -1.36 -30.94
CA GLU A 43 1.38 -2.53 -30.19
C GLU A 43 2.84 -2.40 -29.74
N LEU A 44 3.73 -1.90 -30.61
CA LEU A 44 5.12 -1.62 -30.24
C LEU A 44 5.23 -0.53 -29.16
N ALA A 45 4.41 0.50 -29.23
CA ALA A 45 4.38 1.56 -28.21
C ALA A 45 3.85 1.03 -26.87
N GLU A 46 2.82 0.18 -26.89
CA GLU A 46 2.27 -0.47 -25.70
C GLU A 46 3.26 -1.48 -25.10
N MET A 47 3.90 -2.31 -25.93
CA MET A 47 4.98 -3.21 -25.50
C MET A 47 6.17 -2.44 -24.91
N LYS A 48 6.52 -1.28 -25.49
CA LYS A 48 7.60 -0.45 -24.97
C LYS A 48 7.22 0.27 -23.68
N SER A 49 5.97 0.72 -23.54
CA SER A 49 5.41 1.30 -22.32
C SER A 49 5.36 0.28 -21.19
N THR A 50 4.92 -0.95 -21.48
CA THR A 50 4.89 -2.05 -20.50
C THR A 50 6.29 -2.54 -20.14
N ALA A 51 7.24 -2.51 -21.08
CA ALA A 51 8.63 -2.88 -20.83
C ALA A 51 9.41 -1.84 -19.99
N ASP A 52 9.09 -0.55 -20.13
CA ASP A 52 9.72 0.52 -19.33
C ASP A 52 9.23 0.51 -17.87
N GLY A 53 8.14 -0.23 -17.57
CA GLY A 53 7.59 -0.33 -16.22
C GLY A 53 7.09 1.00 -15.63
N SER A 54 7.16 2.08 -16.40
CA SER A 54 6.74 3.43 -16.04
C SER A 54 5.24 3.57 -16.27
N GLN A 55 4.46 2.85 -15.46
CA GLN A 55 3.04 3.20 -15.30
C GLN A 55 2.98 4.71 -15.00
N PRO A 56 2.15 5.49 -15.71
CA PRO A 56 2.02 6.91 -15.42
C PRO A 56 1.58 7.03 -13.97
N LYS A 57 2.47 7.54 -13.11
CA LYS A 57 2.21 7.67 -11.67
C LYS A 57 0.85 8.32 -11.50
N GLU A 58 -0.07 7.58 -10.91
CA GLU A 58 -1.42 8.09 -10.67
C GLU A 58 -1.29 9.39 -9.88
N ARG A 59 -2.14 10.38 -10.17
CA ARG A 59 -2.10 11.68 -9.47
C ARG A 59 -2.14 11.52 -7.95
N TRP A 60 -2.76 10.44 -7.48
CA TRP A 60 -2.80 10.04 -6.08
C TRP A 60 -1.41 9.77 -5.48
N GLU A 61 -0.56 8.99 -6.15
CA GLU A 61 0.78 8.65 -5.64
C GLU A 61 1.67 9.89 -5.49
N ILE A 62 1.50 10.87 -6.38
CA ILE A 62 2.23 12.15 -6.30
C ILE A 62 1.80 12.92 -5.05
N ILE A 63 0.49 13.01 -4.81
CA ILE A 63 -0.06 13.69 -3.62
C ILE A 63 0.39 12.98 -2.35
N GLU A 64 0.32 11.65 -2.32
CA GLU A 64 0.77 10.83 -1.18
C GLU A 64 2.24 11.09 -0.85
N ARG A 65 3.12 11.06 -1.86
CA ARG A 65 4.56 11.32 -1.68
C ARG A 65 4.83 12.75 -1.19
N LEU A 66 4.09 13.75 -1.69
CA LEU A 66 4.21 15.13 -1.21
C LEU A 66 3.76 15.27 0.24
N VAL A 67 2.67 14.61 0.63
CA VAL A 67 2.19 14.58 2.02
C VAL A 67 3.20 13.91 2.94
N LEU A 68 3.75 12.76 2.54
CA LEU A 68 4.79 12.05 3.30
C LEU A 68 6.08 12.89 3.42
N LEU A 69 6.46 13.62 2.38
CA LEU A 69 7.61 14.52 2.42
C LEU A 69 7.38 15.66 3.40
N ALA A 70 6.23 16.34 3.31
CA ALA A 70 5.87 17.42 4.22
C ALA A 70 5.83 16.94 5.69
N ALA A 71 5.21 15.79 5.94
CA ALA A 71 5.16 15.16 7.26
C ALA A 71 6.57 14.85 7.77
N THR A 72 7.44 14.28 6.93
CA THR A 72 8.84 14.01 7.27
C THR A 72 9.56 15.30 7.68
N THR A 73 9.45 16.36 6.89
CA THR A 73 10.09 17.65 7.19
C THR A 73 9.60 18.23 8.51
N CYS A 74 8.29 18.17 8.78
CA CYS A 74 7.71 18.62 10.04
C CYS A 74 8.23 17.80 11.23
N PHE A 75 8.28 16.47 11.13
CA PHE A 75 8.77 15.60 12.20
C PHE A 75 10.26 15.81 12.47
N VAL A 76 11.10 15.90 11.43
CA VAL A 76 12.54 16.16 11.57
C VAL A 76 12.80 17.53 12.19
N GLY A 77 12.12 18.57 11.70
CA GLY A 77 12.27 19.92 12.24
C GLY A 77 11.84 20.02 13.70
N SER A 78 10.72 19.38 14.05
CA SER A 78 10.21 19.34 15.42
C SER A 78 11.12 18.52 16.35
N ALA A 79 11.61 17.37 15.89
CA ALA A 79 12.56 16.55 16.65
C ALA A 79 13.86 17.31 16.91
N ALA A 80 14.42 17.96 15.87
CA ALA A 80 15.61 18.80 16.00
C ALA A 80 15.39 19.93 17.02
N TRP A 81 14.26 20.63 16.93
CA TRP A 81 13.89 21.67 17.89
C TRP A 81 13.86 21.13 19.33
N LEU A 82 13.24 19.97 19.56
CA LEU A 82 13.15 19.35 20.89
C LEU A 82 14.51 18.90 21.43
N PHE A 83 15.43 18.44 20.58
CA PHE A 83 16.78 18.05 21.01
C PHE A 83 17.67 19.25 21.32
N PHE A 84 17.60 20.32 20.52
CA PHE A 84 18.55 21.42 20.59
C PHE A 84 18.10 22.58 21.48
N VAL A 85 16.80 22.78 21.69
CA VAL A 85 16.30 23.89 22.49
C VAL A 85 15.97 23.41 23.90
N LYS A 86 16.89 23.64 24.85
CA LYS A 86 16.76 23.30 26.29
C LYS A 86 16.30 21.84 26.49
N PRO A 87 17.24 20.88 26.42
CA PRO A 87 16.91 19.47 26.56
C PRO A 87 16.47 19.16 28.00
N ASP A 88 15.18 18.93 28.18
CA ASP A 88 14.66 18.22 29.35
C ASP A 88 14.34 16.76 28.98
N PRO A 89 14.28 15.83 29.96
CA PRO A 89 14.08 14.41 29.66
C PRO A 89 12.81 14.11 28.86
N ILE A 90 11.73 14.87 29.09
CA ILE A 90 10.44 14.69 28.40
C ILE A 90 10.56 15.14 26.94
N ARG A 91 11.24 16.25 26.68
CA ARG A 91 11.54 16.72 25.33
C ARG A 91 12.44 15.78 24.56
N VAL A 92 13.48 15.25 25.19
CA VAL A 92 14.38 14.27 24.57
C VAL A 92 13.60 13.01 24.18
N PHE A 93 12.75 12.50 25.07
CA PHE A 93 11.86 11.37 24.78
C PHE A 93 10.89 11.68 23.63
N SER A 94 10.27 12.87 23.64
CA SER A 94 9.35 13.31 22.59
C SER A 94 10.04 13.48 21.23
N GLY A 95 11.27 14.02 21.22
CA GLY A 95 12.09 14.14 20.03
C GLY A 95 12.47 12.76 19.46
N TYR A 96 12.75 11.80 20.34
CA TYR A 96 13.01 10.41 19.92
C TYR A 96 11.77 9.78 19.27
N LEU A 97 10.59 9.95 19.86
CA LEU A 97 9.34 9.46 19.28
C LEU A 97 9.06 10.09 17.90
N LEU A 98 9.27 11.41 17.75
CA LEU A 98 9.15 12.09 16.46
C LEU A 98 10.17 11.60 15.43
N SER A 99 11.38 11.22 15.87
CA SER A 99 12.41 10.68 14.99
C SER A 99 12.01 9.31 14.42
N ILE A 100 11.34 8.48 15.23
CA ILE A 100 10.76 7.21 14.76
C ILE A 100 9.67 7.47 13.71
N LEU A 101 8.79 8.46 13.94
CA LEU A 101 7.75 8.82 12.97
C LEU A 101 8.33 9.39 11.67
N ALA A 102 9.36 10.24 11.76
CA ALA A 102 10.08 10.73 10.58
C ALA A 102 10.72 9.59 9.79
N PHE A 103 11.34 8.64 10.48
CA PHE A 103 11.92 7.46 9.84
C PHE A 103 10.84 6.62 9.14
N TRP A 104 9.67 6.43 9.78
CA TRP A 104 8.52 5.75 9.19
C TRP A 104 8.08 6.43 7.89
N THR A 105 7.89 7.75 7.89
CA THR A 105 7.41 8.47 6.70
C THR A 105 8.42 8.41 5.56
N VAL A 106 9.72 8.51 5.85
CA VAL A 106 10.79 8.30 4.87
C VAL A 106 10.74 6.90 4.29
N TRP A 107 10.54 5.89 5.13
CA TRP A 107 10.43 4.50 4.69
C TRP A 107 9.24 4.32 3.73
N GLN A 108 8.06 4.81 4.10
CA GLN A 108 6.87 4.76 3.25
C GLN A 108 7.09 5.46 1.91
N MET A 109 7.67 6.66 1.93
CA MET A 109 7.90 7.48 0.73
C MET A 109 8.86 6.84 -0.28
N LEU A 110 9.89 6.13 0.21
CA LEU A 110 11.00 5.67 -0.63
C LEU A 110 10.88 4.21 -1.07
N TYR A 111 10.36 3.34 -0.20
CA TYR A 111 10.59 1.90 -0.32
C TYR A 111 9.33 1.04 -0.33
N GLU A 112 8.17 1.54 0.14
CA GLU A 112 6.94 0.75 0.16
C GLU A 112 6.50 0.36 -1.27
N ASP A 113 6.60 1.28 -2.23
CA ASP A 113 6.26 1.05 -3.64
C ASP A 113 7.26 0.16 -4.38
N ARG A 114 8.47 -0.03 -3.81
CA ARG A 114 9.50 -0.87 -4.44
C ARG A 114 9.24 -2.35 -4.23
N LEU A 115 8.37 -2.73 -3.29
CA LEU A 115 8.00 -4.13 -3.08
C LEU A 115 7.30 -4.70 -4.32
N GLY A 116 7.96 -5.67 -4.98
CA GLY A 116 7.50 -6.32 -6.21
C GLY A 116 8.22 -5.86 -7.48
N THR A 117 9.05 -4.80 -7.42
CA THR A 117 9.81 -4.34 -8.60
C THR A 117 11.09 -5.15 -8.82
N SER A 118 11.59 -5.21 -10.06
CA SER A 118 12.88 -5.84 -10.41
C SER A 118 14.10 -4.90 -10.24
N GLU A 119 13.90 -3.71 -9.66
CA GLU A 119 14.98 -2.74 -9.47
C GLU A 119 16.07 -3.28 -8.53
N PRO A 120 17.36 -2.98 -8.82
CA PRO A 120 18.46 -3.43 -7.98
C PRO A 120 18.43 -2.75 -6.61
N VAL A 121 18.49 -3.57 -5.56
CA VAL A 121 18.50 -3.11 -4.16
C VAL A 121 19.87 -2.55 -3.80
N THR A 122 19.92 -1.27 -3.42
CA THR A 122 21.16 -0.59 -2.99
C THR A 122 21.58 -1.02 -1.57
N ARG A 123 22.87 -0.87 -1.22
CA ARG A 123 23.34 -1.17 0.15
C ARG A 123 22.66 -0.31 1.21
N ALA A 124 22.43 0.97 0.92
CA ALA A 124 21.74 1.90 1.81
C ALA A 124 20.30 1.44 2.08
N GLU A 125 19.58 1.01 1.03
CA GLU A 125 18.23 0.46 1.15
C GLU A 125 18.19 -0.78 2.05
N ARG A 126 19.16 -1.70 1.95
CA ARG A 126 19.22 -2.87 2.83
C ARG A 126 19.41 -2.50 4.29
N VAL A 127 20.30 -1.55 4.58
CA VAL A 127 20.55 -1.08 5.95
C VAL A 127 19.29 -0.42 6.51
N MET A 128 18.66 0.47 5.73
CA MET A 128 17.39 1.10 6.10
C MET A 128 16.30 0.06 6.34
N ALA A 129 16.21 -0.98 5.50
CA ALA A 129 15.24 -2.05 5.64
C ALA A 129 15.45 -2.86 6.93
N ALA A 130 16.69 -3.19 7.25
CA ALA A 130 17.04 -3.89 8.49
C ALA A 130 16.69 -3.03 9.72
N ILE A 131 17.10 -1.75 9.71
CA ILE A 131 16.79 -0.80 10.79
C ILE A 131 15.28 -0.70 10.98
N TRP A 132 14.53 -0.58 9.90
CA TRP A 132 13.07 -0.52 9.90
C TRP A 132 12.44 -1.76 10.50
N MET A 133 12.82 -2.96 10.03
CA MET A 133 12.26 -4.22 10.53
C MET A 133 12.49 -4.36 12.04
N VAL A 134 13.70 -4.04 12.51
CA VAL A 134 14.04 -4.08 13.93
C VAL A 134 13.25 -3.05 14.73
N HIS A 135 13.22 -1.78 14.30
CA HIS A 135 12.51 -0.72 15.03
C HIS A 135 11.02 -1.00 15.16
N ARG A 136 10.40 -1.42 14.06
CA ARG A 136 9.00 -1.81 14.03
C ARG A 136 8.74 -3.00 14.97
N ALA A 137 9.57 -4.04 14.92
CA ALA A 137 9.43 -5.20 15.79
C ALA A 137 9.55 -4.81 17.28
N LEU A 138 10.50 -3.93 17.61
CA LEU A 138 10.65 -3.41 18.96
C LEU A 138 9.45 -2.55 19.40
N ALA A 139 9.01 -1.61 18.57
CA ALA A 139 7.91 -0.70 18.90
C ALA A 139 6.61 -1.48 19.17
N VAL A 140 6.23 -2.38 18.26
CA VAL A 140 5.00 -3.18 18.43
C VAL A 140 5.19 -4.25 19.50
N GLY A 141 6.39 -4.84 19.60
CA GLY A 141 6.71 -5.82 20.65
C GLY A 141 6.60 -5.24 22.05
N VAL A 142 7.06 -3.99 22.26
CA VAL A 142 6.91 -3.28 23.55
C VAL A 142 5.44 -3.08 23.90
N VAL A 143 4.60 -2.69 22.94
CA VAL A 143 3.15 -2.58 23.17
C VAL A 143 2.55 -3.93 23.60
N GLY A 144 2.93 -5.01 22.92
CA GLY A 144 2.49 -6.36 23.28
C GLY A 144 2.95 -6.79 24.67
N LEU A 145 4.20 -6.50 25.04
CA LEU A 145 4.76 -6.81 26.36
C LEU A 145 4.08 -6.01 27.47
N VAL A 146 3.79 -4.72 27.25
CA VAL A 146 3.06 -3.88 28.20
C VAL A 146 1.63 -4.42 28.39
N ALA A 147 0.92 -4.72 27.31
CA ALA A 147 -0.42 -5.29 27.39
C ALA A 147 -0.43 -6.62 28.16
N LEU A 148 0.55 -7.49 27.90
CA LEU A 148 0.70 -8.75 28.62
C LEU A 148 1.01 -8.54 30.10
N ALA A 149 1.91 -7.61 30.44
CA ALA A 149 2.23 -7.29 31.82
C ALA A 149 1.00 -6.79 32.59
N VAL A 150 0.19 -5.91 31.97
CA VAL A 150 -1.08 -5.44 32.56
C VAL A 150 -2.05 -6.62 32.73
N ALA A 151 -2.18 -7.51 31.75
CA ALA A 151 -3.04 -8.70 31.87
C ALA A 151 -2.63 -9.61 33.03
N ILE A 152 -1.33 -9.81 33.25
CA ILE A 152 -0.80 -10.59 34.37
C ILE A 152 -1.13 -9.91 35.70
N LEU A 153 -1.00 -8.58 35.79
CA LEU A 153 -1.36 -7.83 36.99
C LEU A 153 -2.86 -7.86 37.29
N GLU A 154 -3.71 -7.83 36.26
CA GLU A 154 -5.14 -8.03 36.44
C GLU A 154 -5.43 -9.42 36.99
N LEU A 155 -4.80 -10.47 36.42
CA LEU A 155 -4.97 -11.86 36.84
C LEU A 155 -4.61 -12.08 38.32
N THR A 156 -3.50 -11.49 38.80
CA THR A 156 -3.10 -11.60 40.21
C THR A 156 -3.97 -10.79 41.16
N SER A 157 -4.69 -9.79 40.64
CA SER A 157 -5.58 -8.91 41.40
C SER A 157 -7.06 -9.29 41.28
N MET A 158 -7.38 -10.38 40.54
CA MET A 158 -8.76 -10.77 40.27
C MET A 158 -9.50 -11.12 41.57
N ARG A 159 -10.46 -10.27 41.93
CA ARG A 159 -11.48 -10.55 42.92
C ARG A 159 -12.60 -11.38 42.28
N PRO A 160 -13.38 -12.15 43.07
CA PRO A 160 -14.58 -12.80 42.56
C PRO A 160 -15.52 -11.75 41.95
N GLY A 161 -15.77 -11.83 40.63
CA GLY A 161 -16.60 -10.86 39.88
C GLY A 161 -15.83 -9.83 39.05
N SER A 162 -14.51 -9.96 38.86
CA SER A 162 -13.74 -9.11 37.96
C SER A 162 -14.15 -9.26 36.50
N ASP A 163 -14.00 -8.16 35.74
CA ASP A 163 -14.36 -8.10 34.32
C ASP A 163 -13.43 -8.97 33.47
N LEU A 164 -13.90 -10.17 33.10
CA LEU A 164 -13.16 -11.09 32.22
C LEU A 164 -12.90 -10.50 30.83
N TRP A 165 -13.68 -9.48 30.44
CA TRP A 165 -13.55 -8.85 29.14
C TRP A 165 -12.27 -8.03 29.00
N SER A 166 -11.88 -7.25 30.02
CA SER A 166 -10.64 -6.46 29.99
C SER A 166 -9.41 -7.35 29.86
N PHE A 167 -9.37 -8.42 30.65
CA PHE A 167 -8.31 -9.41 30.60
C PHE A 167 -8.21 -10.06 29.22
N GLY A 168 -9.35 -10.52 28.67
CA GLY A 168 -9.41 -11.10 27.33
C GLY A 168 -8.94 -10.14 26.24
N ALA A 169 -9.34 -8.87 26.33
CA ALA A 169 -8.93 -7.82 25.41
C ALA A 169 -7.42 -7.53 25.48
N LEU A 170 -6.83 -7.49 26.68
CA LEU A 170 -5.40 -7.28 26.87
C LEU A 170 -4.56 -8.45 26.34
N ILE A 171 -4.99 -9.70 26.59
CA ILE A 171 -4.34 -10.88 26.03
C ILE A 171 -4.43 -10.88 24.50
N PHE A 172 -5.61 -10.59 23.95
CA PHE A 172 -5.78 -10.49 22.50
C PHE A 172 -4.85 -9.42 21.91
N LEU A 173 -4.80 -8.23 22.52
CA LEU A 173 -3.92 -7.14 22.10
C LEU A 173 -2.44 -7.57 22.16
N ALA A 174 -2.01 -8.25 23.23
CA ALA A 174 -0.65 -8.74 23.38
C ALA A 174 -0.27 -9.74 22.27
N VAL A 175 -1.16 -10.68 21.96
CA VAL A 175 -0.96 -11.67 20.89
C VAL A 175 -0.94 -11.00 19.51
N ALA A 176 -1.90 -10.12 19.23
CA ALA A 176 -1.98 -9.40 17.97
C ALA A 176 -0.74 -8.51 17.75
N ALA A 177 -0.32 -7.77 18.78
CA ALA A 177 0.90 -6.97 18.74
C ALA A 177 2.15 -7.86 18.54
N GLY A 178 2.25 -8.99 19.26
CA GLY A 178 3.33 -9.95 19.07
C GLY A 178 3.39 -10.52 17.65
N TRP A 179 2.24 -10.86 17.08
CA TRP A 179 2.12 -11.31 15.69
C TRP A 179 2.65 -10.26 14.71
N VAL A 180 2.19 -9.01 14.88
CA VAL A 180 2.61 -7.89 14.03
C VAL A 180 4.09 -7.55 14.24
N ALA A 181 4.63 -7.70 15.45
CA ALA A 181 6.04 -7.48 15.73
C ALA A 181 6.94 -8.45 14.96
N ILE A 182 6.53 -9.72 14.89
CA ILE A 182 7.32 -10.79 14.23
C ILE A 182 7.16 -10.72 12.71
N PHE A 183 5.93 -10.74 12.21
CA PHE A 183 5.69 -10.94 10.78
C PHE A 183 5.56 -9.64 10.03
N GLY A 184 4.68 -8.76 10.47
CA GLY A 184 4.09 -7.91 9.47
C GLY A 184 2.74 -7.40 9.92
N ALA A 185 2.42 -6.19 9.49
CA ALA A 185 1.06 -5.82 9.17
C ALA A 185 1.16 -5.81 7.65
N GLY A 186 0.52 -6.77 7.01
CA GLY A 186 0.59 -7.02 5.58
C GLY A 186 0.00 -5.84 4.80
N ARG A 187 0.19 -5.86 3.48
CA ARG A 187 -0.39 -4.85 2.57
C ARG A 187 -1.89 -5.03 2.34
N PHE A 188 -2.44 -6.19 2.69
CA PHE A 188 -3.84 -6.57 2.42
C PHE A 188 -4.64 -6.78 3.70
N LYS A 189 -5.97 -6.70 3.59
CA LYS A 189 -6.98 -6.67 4.67
C LYS A 189 -7.02 -7.93 5.57
N SER A 190 -6.05 -8.85 5.50
CA SER A 190 -6.06 -10.14 6.20
C SER A 190 -4.71 -10.47 6.86
N MET A 191 -4.75 -10.95 8.11
CA MET A 191 -3.59 -11.48 8.84
C MET A 191 -2.91 -12.67 8.15
N SER A 192 -3.62 -13.39 7.26
CA SER A 192 -3.03 -14.50 6.48
C SER A 192 -1.89 -14.05 5.57
N ASP A 193 -1.92 -12.79 5.14
CA ASP A 193 -1.01 -12.26 4.13
C ASP A 193 0.27 -11.66 4.75
N ASP A 194 0.30 -11.48 6.07
CA ASP A 194 1.44 -10.91 6.78
C ASP A 194 2.70 -11.73 6.56
N ARG A 195 2.58 -13.06 6.57
CA ARG A 195 3.70 -13.98 6.44
C ARG A 195 4.29 -14.00 5.02
N SER A 196 3.45 -13.92 3.98
CA SER A 196 3.91 -13.91 2.60
C SER A 196 4.65 -12.61 2.29
N VAL A 197 4.10 -11.47 2.72
CA VAL A 197 4.74 -10.15 2.59
C VAL A 197 6.04 -10.07 3.38
N HIS A 198 6.09 -10.64 4.60
CA HIS A 198 7.33 -10.75 5.37
C HIS A 198 8.42 -11.49 4.60
N ASN A 199 8.08 -12.68 4.09
CA ASN A 199 9.01 -13.51 3.33
C ASN A 199 9.48 -12.80 2.05
N GLU A 200 8.61 -12.04 1.40
CA GLU A 200 8.97 -11.24 0.23
C GLU A 200 9.98 -10.13 0.58
N ARG A 201 9.73 -9.39 1.67
CA ARG A 201 10.65 -8.36 2.19
C ARG A 201 12.00 -8.97 2.54
N VAL A 202 12.01 -10.07 3.29
CA VAL A 202 13.25 -10.78 3.65
C VAL A 202 13.97 -11.27 2.39
N ARG A 203 13.27 -11.88 1.44
CA ARG A 203 13.87 -12.36 0.18
C ARG A 203 14.51 -11.24 -0.62
N ARG A 204 13.89 -10.06 -0.68
CA ARG A 204 14.42 -8.89 -1.40
C ARG A 204 15.68 -8.34 -0.75
N TYR A 205 15.73 -8.28 0.58
CA TYR A 205 16.81 -7.61 1.33
C TYR A 205 17.93 -8.52 1.86
N LYS A 206 17.81 -9.85 1.73
CA LYS A 206 18.79 -10.84 2.24
C LYS A 206 19.99 -11.11 1.30
N ARG A 207 19.89 -10.75 0.01
CA ARG A 207 21.04 -10.76 -0.92
C ARG A 207 21.92 -9.55 -0.69
#